data_AF-A0A6A3B950-F1
#
_entry.id   AF-A0A6A3B950-F1
#
_cell.length_a   1.000
_cell.length_b   1.000
_cell.length_c   1.000
_cell.angle_alpha   90.00
_cell.angle_beta   90.00
_cell.angle_gamma   90.00
#
_symmetry.space_group_name_H-M   'P 1'
#
loop_
_entity.id
_entity.type
_entity.pdbx_description
1 polymer ?
#
loop_
_entity_poly.entity_id
_entity_poly.type
_entity_poly.pdbx_seq_one_letter_code
_entity_poly.pdbx_strand_id
1 'polypeptide(L)'
;MDPIGHEDDQPIGDAMMEEAPVGEDVTIKTMMEYMVNFREHIDSLVNGMRADISSLHDEVSMLHDELHVDNQEVNEDEEDDEDDDDDDDEDEDDDDDDLNKYIVSATPPARKIVIFYVNGVLAYFPRQPKDVVLRTGLYEFMHFCVDNFVVVIWSSKMRHNIDYVLEKLPLLSDHFLFTWDQANCKTYDNVTYCKDLNDVWNAFPYFNDLNTLLVDDSAENIIYNQKYNYICPHSFDADSHSGDNTLEKGGNIREYLENLLKAPNVPDFVRNNPFLSD
;
A
#
# COMPACT_ATOMS: atom_id res chain seq x y z
N MET A 1 -34.18 -87.27 9.32
CA MET A 1 -33.77 -87.82 10.61
C MET A 1 -32.81 -86.81 11.21
N ASP A 2 -33.26 -86.07 12.21
CA ASP A 2 -32.35 -85.43 13.17
C ASP A 2 -31.67 -86.54 13.99
N PRO A 3 -30.54 -86.22 14.65
CA PRO A 3 -30.72 -85.97 16.07
C PRO A 3 -29.99 -84.74 16.62
N ILE A 4 -30.67 -84.21 17.62
CA ILE A 4 -30.37 -83.17 18.59
C ILE A 4 -29.14 -83.51 19.45
N GLY A 5 -28.40 -82.47 19.84
CA GLY A 5 -27.50 -82.46 21.00
C GLY A 5 -27.12 -81.04 21.41
N HIS A 6 -27.91 -80.49 22.36
CA HIS A 6 -27.63 -79.35 23.27
C HIS A 6 -26.22 -79.44 23.87
N GLU A 7 -25.57 -78.42 24.46
CA GLU A 7 -25.75 -77.00 24.78
C GLU A 7 -24.33 -76.58 25.24
N ASP A 8 -23.94 -75.31 25.10
CA ASP A 8 -23.09 -74.64 26.11
C ASP A 8 -23.07 -73.14 25.80
N ASP A 9 -23.93 -72.42 26.52
CA ASP A 9 -23.89 -70.97 26.68
C ASP A 9 -22.64 -70.60 27.50
N GLN A 10 -21.75 -69.79 26.91
CA GLN A 10 -20.78 -69.00 27.67
C GLN A 10 -21.00 -67.50 27.39
N PRO A 11 -21.00 -66.66 28.44
CA PRO A 11 -21.37 -65.27 28.34
C PRO A 11 -20.29 -64.45 27.62
N ILE A 12 -20.75 -63.55 26.77
CA ILE A 12 -19.97 -62.49 26.13
C ILE A 12 -19.29 -61.69 27.25
N GLY A 13 -17.96 -61.77 27.33
CA GLY A 13 -17.18 -60.96 28.25
C GLY A 13 -17.33 -59.48 27.91
N ASP A 14 -17.73 -58.69 28.91
CA ASP A 14 -17.62 -57.23 28.90
C ASP A 14 -16.14 -56.85 28.71
N ALA A 15 -15.76 -56.55 27.48
CA ALA A 15 -14.51 -55.84 27.20
C ALA A 15 -14.67 -54.41 27.70
N MET A 16 -14.14 -54.12 28.89
CA MET A 16 -13.97 -52.76 29.37
C MET A 16 -13.12 -52.00 28.34
N MET A 17 -13.74 -51.06 27.61
CA MET A 17 -12.98 -50.04 26.90
C MET A 17 -12.28 -49.19 27.96
N GLU A 18 -10.98 -49.35 28.07
CA GLU A 18 -10.11 -48.39 28.73
C GLU A 18 -10.24 -47.08 27.94
N GLU A 19 -10.92 -46.08 28.50
CA GLU A 19 -10.93 -44.75 27.90
C GLU A 19 -9.50 -44.25 27.81
N ALA A 20 -9.04 -43.99 26.58
CA ALA A 20 -7.76 -43.37 26.33
C ALA A 20 -7.70 -42.04 27.08
N PRO A 21 -6.57 -41.68 27.71
CA PRO A 21 -6.47 -40.40 28.39
C PRO A 21 -6.66 -39.31 27.34
N VAL A 22 -7.64 -38.44 27.58
CA VAL A 22 -7.80 -37.17 26.85
C VAL A 22 -6.48 -36.42 27.04
N GLY A 23 -5.59 -36.52 26.04
CA GLY A 23 -4.40 -35.70 25.99
C GLY A 23 -4.88 -34.27 25.93
N GLU A 24 -4.72 -33.53 27.03
CA GLU A 24 -4.96 -32.09 27.04
C GLU A 24 -4.28 -31.49 25.82
N ASP A 25 -5.04 -30.72 25.06
CA ASP A 25 -4.65 -30.16 23.79
C ASP A 25 -3.62 -29.03 24.01
N VAL A 26 -2.39 -29.44 24.31
CA VAL A 26 -1.23 -28.55 24.54
C VAL A 26 -1.07 -27.58 23.36
N THR A 27 -1.40 -28.03 22.15
CA THR A 27 -1.38 -27.23 20.93
C THR A 27 -2.38 -26.07 20.98
N ILE A 28 -3.64 -26.33 21.35
CA ILE A 28 -4.65 -25.27 21.51
C ILE A 28 -4.24 -24.30 22.60
N LYS A 29 -3.74 -24.78 23.74
CA LYS A 29 -3.32 -23.91 24.85
C LYS A 29 -2.17 -22.98 24.43
N THR A 30 -1.16 -23.50 23.74
CA THR A 30 -0.05 -22.70 23.22
C THR A 30 -0.52 -21.69 22.16
N MET A 31 -1.45 -22.06 21.27
CA MET A 31 -2.02 -21.12 20.31
C MET A 31 -2.81 -20.01 20.99
N MET A 32 -3.61 -20.32 22.02
CA MET A 32 -4.33 -19.32 22.80
C MET A 32 -3.39 -18.37 23.53
N GLU A 33 -2.33 -18.88 24.16
CA GLU A 33 -1.30 -18.05 24.81
C GLU A 33 -0.61 -17.11 23.80
N TYR A 34 -0.29 -17.61 22.60
CA TYR A 34 0.29 -16.78 21.52
C TYR A 34 -0.67 -15.67 21.09
N MET A 35 -1.96 -15.98 20.89
CA MET A 35 -2.96 -15.00 20.48
C MET A 35 -3.20 -13.93 21.54
N VAL A 36 -3.18 -14.29 22.82
CA VAL A 36 -3.28 -13.33 23.94
C VAL A 36 -2.06 -12.41 23.97
N ASN A 37 -0.85 -12.97 23.91
CA ASN A 37 0.38 -12.18 23.89
C ASN A 37 0.46 -11.23 22.69
N PHE A 38 0.03 -11.70 21.52
CA PHE A 38 -0.03 -10.88 20.32
C PHE A 38 -1.01 -9.71 20.49
N ARG A 39 -2.19 -9.96 21.07
CA ARG A 39 -3.17 -8.91 21.34
C ARG A 39 -2.67 -7.89 22.35
N GLU A 40 -2.04 -8.32 23.44
CA GLU A 40 -1.43 -7.42 24.42
C GLU A 40 -0.32 -6.56 23.81
N HIS A 41 0.46 -7.12 22.88
CA HIS A 41 1.48 -6.35 22.15
C HIS A 41 0.86 -5.26 21.26
N ILE A 42 -0.22 -5.58 20.54
CA ILE A 42 -0.96 -4.59 19.74
C ILE A 42 -1.57 -3.51 20.63
N ASP A 43 -2.20 -3.88 21.74
CA ASP A 43 -2.79 -2.92 22.68
C ASP A 43 -1.71 -2.00 23.27
N SER A 44 -0.53 -2.53 23.60
CA SER A 44 0.62 -1.73 24.04
C SER A 44 1.10 -0.75 22.98
N LEU A 45 1.18 -1.18 21.71
CA LEU A 45 1.59 -0.31 20.61
C LEU A 45 0.59 0.82 20.37
N VAL A 46 -0.72 0.50 20.39
CA VAL A 46 -1.80 1.47 20.24
C VAL A 46 -1.80 2.48 21.38
N ASN A 47 -1.54 2.05 22.62
CA ASN A 47 -1.43 2.95 23.76
C ASN A 47 -0.21 3.88 23.66
N GLY A 48 0.92 3.37 23.18
CA GLY A 48 2.10 4.20 22.89
C GLY A 48 1.79 5.30 21.87
N MET A 49 1.21 4.91 20.72
CA MET A 49 0.82 5.89 19.69
C MET A 49 -0.19 6.91 20.21
N ARG A 50 -1.15 6.50 21.04
CA ARG A 50 -2.12 7.42 21.67
C ARG A 50 -1.41 8.44 22.57
N ALA A 51 -0.45 7.99 23.39
CA ALA A 51 0.31 8.86 24.27
C ALA A 51 1.13 9.89 23.47
N ASP A 52 1.78 9.46 22.40
CA ASP A 52 2.55 10.34 21.52
C ASP A 52 1.65 11.39 20.85
N ILE A 53 0.46 10.98 20.36
CA ILE A 53 -0.53 11.91 19.80
C ILE A 53 -1.00 12.92 20.84
N SER A 54 -1.27 12.49 22.07
CA SER A 54 -1.65 13.40 23.16
C SER A 54 -0.55 14.39 23.50
N SER A 55 0.71 13.94 23.57
CA SER A 55 1.87 14.82 23.80
C SER A 55 2.01 15.87 22.71
N LEU A 56 1.87 15.47 21.44
CA LEU A 56 1.92 16.40 20.31
C LEU A 56 0.76 17.40 20.34
N HIS A 57 -0.44 16.96 20.73
CA HIS A 57 -1.58 17.85 20.88
C HIS A 57 -1.35 18.90 21.98
N ASP A 58 -0.76 18.51 23.10
CA ASP A 58 -0.39 19.43 24.18
C ASP A 58 0.68 20.44 23.73
N GLU A 59 1.70 20.00 22.98
CA GLU A 59 2.71 20.87 22.38
C GLU A 59 2.10 21.89 21.42
N VAL A 60 1.18 21.46 20.55
CA VAL A 60 0.47 22.36 19.62
C VAL A 60 -0.40 23.36 20.38
N SER A 61 -1.06 22.93 21.46
CA SER A 61 -1.87 23.82 22.30
C SER A 61 -1.00 24.90 22.96
N MET A 62 0.17 24.55 23.48
CA MET A 62 1.08 25.53 24.09
C MET A 62 1.59 26.56 23.06
N LEU A 63 1.90 26.13 21.83
CA LEU A 63 2.33 27.03 20.76
C LEU A 63 1.21 27.97 20.30
N HIS A 64 -0.03 27.48 20.28
CA HIS A 64 -1.20 28.32 19.97
C HIS A 64 -1.41 29.40 21.03
N ASP A 65 -1.27 29.06 22.31
CA ASP A 65 -1.39 30.02 23.42
C ASP A 65 -0.24 31.06 23.40
N GLU A 66 0.99 30.67 23.05
CA GLU A 66 2.14 31.58 22.92
C GLU A 66 1.96 32.59 21.78
N LEU A 67 1.41 32.16 20.64
CA LEU A 67 1.03 33.04 19.51
C LEU A 67 -0.07 34.06 19.87
N HIS A 68 -0.97 33.72 20.80
CA HIS A 68 -2.00 34.63 21.26
C HIS A 68 -1.46 35.74 22.17
N VAL A 69 -0.37 35.47 22.92
CA VAL A 69 0.28 36.45 23.79
C VAL A 69 1.09 37.47 23.00
N ASP A 70 1.83 37.05 21.96
CA ASP A 70 2.63 37.96 21.12
C ASP A 70 1.77 38.98 20.35
N ASN A 71 0.53 38.63 19.97
CA ASN A 71 -0.39 39.57 19.30
C ASN A 71 -1.07 40.56 20.25
N GLN A 72 -0.99 40.35 21.56
CA GLN A 72 -1.59 41.25 22.56
C GLN A 72 -0.60 42.30 23.08
N GLU A 73 0.72 42.09 22.92
CA GLU A 73 1.76 43.08 23.25
C GLU A 73 2.02 44.14 22.16
N VAL A 74 1.35 44.07 20.99
CA VAL A 74 1.61 44.99 19.85
C VAL A 74 0.58 46.12 19.71
N ASN A 75 -0.48 46.17 20.54
CA ASN A 75 -1.57 47.15 20.41
C ASN A 75 -1.68 48.15 21.59
N GLU A 76 -0.56 48.62 22.12
CA GLU A 76 -0.54 49.81 22.98
C GLU A 76 0.56 50.75 22.51
N ASP A 77 0.22 51.64 21.57
CA ASP A 77 0.76 52.99 21.37
C ASP A 77 0.45 53.42 19.93
N GLU A 78 -0.53 54.31 19.74
CA GLU A 78 -0.45 55.58 18.98
C GLU A 78 -1.83 56.26 19.05
N GLU A 79 -1.90 57.32 19.87
CA GLU A 79 -2.99 58.31 19.89
C GLU A 79 -2.74 59.39 18.81
N ASP A 80 -3.85 59.98 18.38
CA ASP A 80 -4.03 61.29 17.74
C ASP A 80 -3.57 61.52 16.29
N ASP A 81 -4.55 61.69 15.37
CA ASP A 81 -4.82 63.00 14.78
C ASP A 81 -6.18 63.03 14.02
N GLU A 82 -6.83 64.19 14.10
CA GLU A 82 -8.19 64.54 13.68
C GLU A 82 -8.37 64.69 12.15
N ASP A 83 -9.61 64.47 11.68
CA ASP A 83 -10.42 65.35 10.79
C ASP A 83 -11.19 64.66 9.63
N ASP A 84 -12.51 64.86 9.71
CA ASP A 84 -13.55 65.11 8.68
C ASP A 84 -14.06 64.02 7.71
N ASP A 85 -15.31 63.62 8.00
CA ASP A 85 -16.53 63.58 7.16
C ASP A 85 -16.54 62.78 5.83
N ASP A 86 -17.27 61.66 5.78
CA ASP A 86 -18.65 61.62 5.26
C ASP A 86 -19.20 60.17 5.24
N ASP A 87 -20.49 60.05 5.56
CA ASP A 87 -21.31 58.85 5.71
C ASP A 87 -21.25 57.85 4.51
N ASP A 88 -21.14 56.56 4.81
CA ASP A 88 -22.06 55.53 4.28
C ASP A 88 -21.88 54.23 5.10
N ASP A 89 -22.95 53.86 5.81
CA ASP A 89 -23.14 52.58 6.48
C ASP A 89 -23.29 51.46 5.43
N GLU A 90 -22.29 50.58 5.28
CA GLU A 90 -22.52 49.19 4.88
C GLU A 90 -21.67 48.27 5.76
N ASP A 91 -22.35 47.60 6.69
CA ASP A 91 -21.86 46.44 7.43
C ASP A 91 -21.54 45.30 6.44
N GLU A 92 -20.26 45.06 6.15
CA GLU A 92 -19.80 43.74 5.71
C GLU A 92 -18.50 43.40 6.46
N ASP A 93 -18.69 42.68 7.57
CA ASP A 93 -17.67 41.84 8.20
C ASP A 93 -17.23 40.77 7.18
N ASP A 94 -16.31 41.11 6.28
CA ASP A 94 -15.50 40.14 5.56
C ASP A 94 -14.09 40.17 6.17
N ASP A 95 -13.98 39.50 7.33
CA ASP A 95 -12.73 38.87 7.75
C ASP A 95 -12.31 37.91 6.63
N ASP A 96 -11.56 38.43 5.66
CA ASP A 96 -10.82 37.65 4.68
C ASP A 96 -9.61 37.03 5.43
N ASP A 97 -9.93 36.17 6.40
CA ASP A 97 -9.05 35.15 6.93
C ASP A 97 -8.74 34.24 5.75
N ASP A 98 -7.71 34.62 5.00
CA ASP A 98 -7.05 33.80 3.99
C ASP A 98 -6.55 32.53 4.69
N LEU A 99 -7.44 31.55 4.79
CA LEU A 99 -7.25 30.23 5.38
C LEU A 99 -6.14 29.44 4.66
N ASN A 100 -5.60 29.97 3.55
CA ASN A 100 -4.46 29.40 2.85
C ASN A 100 -3.10 29.94 3.29
N LYS A 101 -3.03 30.95 4.17
CA LYS A 101 -1.74 31.55 4.57
C LYS A 101 -0.95 30.70 5.57
N TYR A 102 -1.61 29.74 6.23
CA TYR A 102 -1.01 28.80 7.17
C TYR A 102 -1.28 27.34 6.80
N ILE A 103 -1.16 26.97 5.53
CA ILE A 103 -0.81 25.57 5.22
C ILE A 103 0.60 25.35 5.76
N VAL A 104 0.67 25.00 7.03
CA VAL A 104 1.85 24.44 7.67
C VAL A 104 2.22 23.22 6.83
N SER A 105 3.25 23.39 6.02
CA SER A 105 3.79 22.42 5.07
C SER A 105 4.56 21.31 5.79
N ALA A 106 3.91 20.66 6.76
CA ALA A 106 4.49 19.58 7.53
C ALA A 106 3.61 18.33 7.43
N THR A 107 3.67 17.65 6.28
CA THR A 107 3.58 16.19 6.26
C THR A 107 4.74 15.65 5.42
N PRO A 108 5.75 15.01 6.03
CA PRO A 108 6.65 14.13 5.27
C PRO A 108 5.79 13.13 4.49
N PRO A 109 6.15 12.76 3.25
CA PRO A 109 5.22 12.09 2.37
C PRO A 109 4.72 10.81 3.04
N ALA A 110 3.39 10.67 3.13
CA ALA A 110 2.76 9.37 3.30
C ALA A 110 3.51 8.39 2.39
N ARG A 111 3.95 7.27 2.96
CA ARG A 111 4.79 6.24 2.35
C ARG A 111 4.44 6.11 0.85
N LYS A 112 5.43 6.31 -0.03
CA LYS A 112 5.19 6.32 -1.49
C LYS A 112 4.54 5.02 -1.94
N ILE A 113 3.62 5.12 -2.90
CA ILE A 113 2.98 3.97 -3.53
C ILE A 113 3.63 3.69 -4.89
N VAL A 114 3.93 2.43 -5.13
CA VAL A 114 4.43 1.95 -6.42
C VAL A 114 3.45 0.92 -6.96
N ILE A 115 2.95 1.20 -8.15
CA ILE A 115 1.99 0.37 -8.86
C ILE A 115 2.74 -0.36 -9.97
N PHE A 116 2.71 -1.69 -9.94
CA PHE A 116 3.36 -2.51 -10.96
C PHE A 116 2.34 -3.10 -11.92
N TYR A 117 2.59 -2.90 -13.21
CA TYR A 117 2.06 -3.77 -14.23
C TYR A 117 2.72 -5.15 -14.14
N VAL A 118 2.01 -6.21 -14.55
CA VAL A 118 2.51 -7.58 -14.38
C VAL A 118 3.23 -8.07 -15.63
N ASN A 119 2.53 -8.14 -16.76
CA ASN A 119 3.11 -8.69 -17.99
C ASN A 119 4.14 -7.72 -18.58
N GLY A 120 5.37 -8.14 -18.83
CA GLY A 120 6.42 -7.27 -19.36
C GLY A 120 7.19 -6.46 -18.32
N VAL A 121 6.71 -6.39 -17.07
CA VAL A 121 7.46 -5.76 -15.97
C VAL A 121 7.90 -6.78 -14.94
N LEU A 122 6.96 -7.52 -14.32
CA LEU A 122 7.25 -8.50 -13.27
C LEU A 122 7.32 -9.93 -13.78
N ALA A 123 6.58 -10.25 -14.84
CA ALA A 123 6.48 -11.58 -15.40
C ALA A 123 6.13 -11.53 -16.89
N TYR A 124 6.26 -12.65 -17.58
CA TYR A 124 5.85 -12.82 -18.96
C TYR A 124 4.78 -13.92 -19.06
N PHE A 125 3.67 -13.63 -19.75
CA PHE A 125 2.61 -14.60 -20.07
C PHE A 125 2.79 -15.16 -21.49
N PRO A 126 3.23 -16.42 -21.66
CA PRO A 126 3.42 -17.01 -22.98
C PRO A 126 2.09 -17.20 -23.71
N ARG A 127 2.12 -17.15 -25.05
CA ARG A 127 0.92 -17.37 -25.91
C ARG A 127 0.37 -18.80 -25.90
N GLN A 128 1.13 -19.77 -25.38
CA GLN A 128 0.78 -21.19 -25.27
C GLN A 128 0.96 -21.63 -23.82
N PRO A 129 0.33 -22.71 -23.32
CA PRO A 129 0.17 -23.03 -21.89
C PRO A 129 1.47 -23.57 -21.26
N LYS A 130 2.51 -22.76 -21.35
CA LYS A 130 3.67 -22.84 -20.49
C LYS A 130 3.39 -21.83 -19.38
N ASP A 131 3.54 -22.29 -18.15
CA ASP A 131 3.33 -21.49 -16.95
C ASP A 131 3.88 -20.08 -17.08
N VAL A 132 3.27 -19.13 -16.36
CA VAL A 132 3.77 -17.76 -16.26
C VAL A 132 5.25 -17.77 -15.88
N VAL A 133 6.06 -16.99 -16.59
CA VAL A 133 7.49 -16.94 -16.34
C VAL A 133 7.81 -15.69 -15.55
N LEU A 134 8.30 -15.86 -14.32
CA LEU A 134 8.65 -14.75 -13.46
C LEU A 134 9.95 -14.11 -13.96
N ARG A 135 10.02 -12.79 -13.89
CA ARG A 135 11.27 -12.07 -14.19
C ARG A 135 12.32 -12.40 -13.14
N THR A 136 13.57 -12.51 -13.56
CA THR A 136 14.69 -12.87 -12.68
C THR A 136 14.79 -11.88 -11.51
N GLY A 137 15.02 -12.40 -10.30
CA GLY A 137 15.13 -11.57 -9.09
C GLY A 137 13.79 -11.07 -8.49
N LEU A 138 12.64 -11.42 -9.09
CA LEU A 138 11.32 -10.89 -8.69
C LEU A 138 11.04 -11.03 -7.18
N TYR A 139 11.36 -12.16 -6.57
CA TYR A 139 11.04 -12.41 -5.16
C TYR A 139 11.78 -11.43 -4.23
N GLU A 140 13.10 -11.30 -4.39
CA GLU A 140 13.91 -10.35 -3.61
C GLU A 140 13.53 -8.90 -3.91
N PHE A 141 13.21 -8.60 -5.18
CA PHE A 141 12.72 -7.29 -5.58
C PHE A 141 11.42 -6.91 -4.89
N MET A 142 10.44 -7.81 -4.85
CA MET A 142 9.14 -7.55 -4.23
C MET A 142 9.26 -7.44 -2.71
N HIS A 143 10.14 -8.20 -2.06
CA HIS A 143 10.47 -8.03 -0.63
C HIS A 143 10.95 -6.61 -0.33
N PHE A 144 11.93 -6.11 -1.09
CA PHE A 144 12.35 -4.72 -0.98
C PHE A 144 11.21 -3.74 -1.23
N CYS A 145 10.36 -3.99 -2.23
CA CYS A 145 9.27 -3.08 -2.54
C CYS A 145 8.29 -2.99 -1.37
N VAL A 146 7.87 -4.11 -0.77
CA VAL A 146 6.93 -4.09 0.37
C VAL A 146 7.55 -3.54 1.65
N ASP A 147 8.88 -3.63 1.82
CA ASP A 147 9.60 -3.03 2.95
C ASP A 147 9.69 -1.51 2.84
N ASN A 148 9.69 -0.95 1.63
CA ASN A 148 10.00 0.47 1.42
C ASN A 148 8.83 1.29 0.86
N PHE A 149 7.87 0.65 0.20
CA PHE A 149 6.73 1.27 -0.48
C PHE A 149 5.41 0.63 -0.06
N VAL A 150 4.32 1.34 -0.33
CA VAL A 150 3.02 0.69 -0.49
C VAL A 150 2.97 0.10 -1.90
N VAL A 151 2.72 -1.20 -2.01
CA VAL A 151 2.80 -1.91 -3.28
C VAL A 151 1.41 -2.25 -3.79
N VAL A 152 1.19 -2.00 -5.08
CA VAL A 152 -0.04 -2.37 -5.79
C VAL A 152 0.29 -3.15 -7.05
N ILE A 153 -0.55 -4.13 -7.35
CA ILE A 153 -0.56 -4.81 -8.64
C ILE A 153 -1.72 -4.26 -9.48
N TRP A 154 -1.46 -3.82 -10.69
CA TRP A 154 -2.51 -3.41 -11.64
C TRP A 154 -2.23 -3.99 -13.02
N SER A 155 -3.02 -4.96 -13.46
CA SER A 155 -2.81 -5.65 -14.74
C SER A 155 -3.95 -5.45 -15.73
N SER A 156 -3.62 -5.44 -17.02
CA SER A 156 -4.58 -5.54 -18.12
C SER A 156 -4.97 -6.99 -18.45
N LYS A 157 -4.46 -7.99 -17.70
CA LYS A 157 -4.86 -9.39 -17.84
C LYS A 157 -6.03 -9.73 -16.91
N MET A 158 -6.82 -10.73 -17.31
CA MET A 158 -7.91 -11.27 -16.49
C MET A 158 -7.40 -11.83 -15.16
N ARG A 159 -8.24 -11.77 -14.12
CA ARG A 159 -7.94 -12.17 -12.74
C ARG A 159 -7.19 -13.51 -12.61
N HIS A 160 -7.68 -14.57 -13.26
CA HIS A 160 -7.07 -15.90 -13.17
C HIS A 160 -5.61 -15.95 -13.64
N ASN A 161 -5.20 -15.08 -14.57
CA ASN A 161 -3.79 -15.01 -14.98
C ASN A 161 -2.93 -14.38 -13.88
N ILE A 162 -3.48 -13.40 -13.16
CA ILE A 162 -2.79 -12.73 -12.06
C ILE A 162 -2.68 -13.64 -10.86
N ASP A 163 -3.72 -14.43 -10.57
CA ASP A 163 -3.68 -15.41 -9.48
C ASP A 163 -2.52 -16.40 -9.66
N TYR A 164 -2.23 -16.88 -10.88
CA TYR A 164 -1.04 -17.71 -11.15
C TYR A 164 0.30 -17.05 -10.82
N VAL A 165 0.40 -15.72 -10.89
CA VAL A 165 1.62 -14.99 -10.48
C VAL A 165 1.66 -14.87 -8.96
N LEU A 166 0.54 -14.52 -8.34
CA LEU A 166 0.41 -14.35 -6.89
C LEU A 166 0.66 -15.67 -6.14
N GLU A 167 0.20 -16.80 -6.68
CA GLU A 167 0.48 -18.15 -6.13
C GLU A 167 1.99 -18.46 -6.05
N LYS A 168 2.80 -17.83 -6.90
CA LYS A 168 4.26 -17.95 -6.87
C LYS A 168 4.94 -16.93 -5.94
N LEU A 169 4.17 -16.00 -5.36
CA LEU A 169 4.60 -14.98 -4.39
C LEU A 169 3.80 -15.06 -3.06
N PRO A 170 3.62 -16.26 -2.46
CA PRO A 170 2.62 -16.47 -1.40
C PRO A 170 2.91 -15.73 -0.09
N LEU A 171 4.17 -15.37 0.18
CA LEU A 171 4.55 -14.59 1.38
C LEU A 171 4.49 -13.08 1.18
N LEU A 172 4.20 -12.62 -0.04
CA LEU A 172 4.24 -11.20 -0.42
C LEU A 172 2.88 -10.67 -0.84
N SER A 173 2.02 -11.53 -1.38
CA SER A 173 0.69 -11.14 -1.89
C SER A 173 -0.16 -10.43 -0.86
N ASP A 174 -0.09 -10.85 0.41
CA ASP A 174 -0.89 -10.30 1.51
C ASP A 174 -0.41 -8.90 1.95
N HIS A 175 0.77 -8.49 1.49
CA HIS A 175 1.33 -7.15 1.74
C HIS A 175 0.97 -6.13 0.65
N PHE A 176 0.34 -6.56 -0.46
CA PHE A 176 -0.11 -5.64 -1.49
C PHE A 176 -1.38 -4.93 -1.02
N LEU A 177 -1.45 -3.61 -1.19
CA LEU A 177 -2.60 -2.82 -0.78
C LEU A 177 -3.88 -3.29 -1.50
N PHE A 178 -3.76 -3.55 -2.80
CA PHE A 178 -4.77 -4.22 -3.60
C PHE A 178 -4.14 -4.81 -4.86
N THR A 179 -4.91 -5.69 -5.51
CA THR A 179 -4.61 -6.21 -6.85
C THR A 179 -5.77 -5.93 -7.77
N TRP A 180 -5.54 -5.09 -8.77
CA TRP A 180 -6.45 -4.79 -9.86
C TRP A 180 -6.09 -5.57 -11.12
N ASP A 181 -7.12 -6.04 -11.80
CA ASP A 181 -7.01 -6.80 -13.04
C ASP A 181 -7.66 -6.03 -14.20
N GLN A 182 -7.82 -6.69 -15.35
CA GLN A 182 -8.39 -6.09 -16.54
C GLN A 182 -9.72 -5.36 -16.31
N ALA A 183 -10.57 -5.85 -15.39
CA ALA A 183 -11.87 -5.24 -15.10
C ALA A 183 -11.74 -3.84 -14.48
N ASN A 184 -10.56 -3.52 -13.93
CA ASN A 184 -10.24 -2.22 -13.36
C ASN A 184 -9.54 -1.29 -14.37
N CYS A 185 -9.31 -1.69 -15.62
CA CYS A 185 -8.74 -0.84 -16.65
C CYS A 185 -9.81 -0.08 -17.44
N LYS A 186 -9.46 1.12 -17.93
CA LYS A 186 -10.26 1.84 -18.92
C LYS A 186 -9.98 1.29 -20.30
N THR A 187 -11.03 0.89 -21.01
CA THR A 187 -10.92 0.43 -22.40
C THR A 187 -10.80 1.65 -23.31
N TYR A 188 -9.64 1.84 -23.95
CA TYR A 188 -9.42 2.94 -24.90
C TYR A 188 -9.89 2.58 -26.31
N ASP A 189 -9.61 1.34 -26.73
CA ASP A 189 -10.10 0.73 -27.96
C ASP A 189 -10.38 -0.76 -27.73
N ASN A 190 -10.61 -1.54 -28.79
CA ASN A 190 -10.96 -2.96 -28.68
C ASN A 190 -9.88 -3.86 -28.03
N VAL A 191 -8.63 -3.40 -27.92
CA VAL A 191 -7.49 -4.19 -27.46
C VAL A 191 -6.64 -3.49 -26.39
N THR A 192 -6.79 -2.18 -26.22
CA THR A 192 -5.97 -1.35 -25.34
C THR A 192 -6.66 -1.06 -24.02
N TYR A 193 -6.03 -1.49 -22.93
CA TYR A 193 -6.50 -1.36 -21.56
C TYR A 193 -5.59 -0.41 -20.78
N CYS A 194 -6.07 0.81 -20.57
CA CYS A 194 -5.32 1.86 -19.94
C CYS A 194 -5.59 1.93 -18.44
N LYS A 195 -4.62 2.47 -17.71
CA LYS A 195 -4.62 2.68 -16.27
C LYS A 195 -4.64 4.18 -16.03
N ASP A 196 -5.62 4.64 -15.26
CA ASP A 196 -5.77 6.05 -14.91
C ASP A 196 -5.57 6.19 -13.40
N LEU A 197 -4.47 6.83 -12.99
CA LEU A 197 -4.12 7.00 -11.59
C LEU A 197 -5.20 7.73 -10.78
N ASN A 198 -6.07 8.53 -11.42
CA ASN A 198 -7.21 9.12 -10.73
C ASN A 198 -8.15 8.05 -10.14
N ASP A 199 -8.27 6.87 -10.77
CA ASP A 199 -9.09 5.78 -10.21
C ASP A 199 -8.50 5.28 -8.89
N VAL A 200 -7.16 5.21 -8.79
CA VAL A 200 -6.45 4.87 -7.55
C VAL A 200 -6.65 5.94 -6.50
N TRP A 201 -6.46 7.21 -6.85
CA TRP A 201 -6.59 8.32 -5.91
C TRP A 201 -8.02 8.49 -5.39
N ASN A 202 -9.02 8.20 -6.23
CA ASN A 202 -10.43 8.19 -5.82
C ASN A 202 -10.75 7.03 -4.87
N ALA A 203 -10.18 5.85 -5.10
CA ALA A 203 -10.37 4.69 -4.23
C ALA A 203 -9.56 4.77 -2.92
N PHE A 204 -8.41 5.44 -2.97
CA PHE A 204 -7.45 5.54 -1.86
C PHE A 204 -6.93 6.99 -1.74
N PRO A 205 -7.74 7.90 -1.13
CA PRO A 205 -7.47 9.35 -1.11
C PRO A 205 -6.25 9.77 -0.26
N TYR A 206 -5.58 8.81 0.38
CA TYR A 206 -4.29 9.02 1.05
C TYR A 206 -3.11 9.09 0.05
N PHE A 207 -3.34 8.72 -1.21
CA PHE A 207 -2.37 8.81 -2.29
C PHE A 207 -2.79 9.85 -3.32
N ASN A 208 -1.78 10.46 -3.95
CA ASN A 208 -1.94 11.48 -4.98
C ASN A 208 -0.72 11.47 -5.92
N ASP A 209 -0.65 12.45 -6.80
CA ASP A 209 0.45 12.64 -7.75
C ASP A 209 1.82 12.78 -7.05
N LEU A 210 1.89 13.41 -5.89
CA LEU A 210 3.18 13.65 -5.21
C LEU A 210 3.84 12.36 -4.70
N ASN A 211 3.08 11.30 -4.43
CA ASN A 211 3.60 10.06 -3.82
C ASN A 211 3.32 8.78 -4.62
N THR A 212 2.78 8.88 -5.84
CA THR A 212 2.42 7.71 -6.67
C THR A 212 3.32 7.54 -7.89
N LEU A 213 3.93 6.36 -8.05
CA LEU A 213 4.64 5.95 -9.25
C LEU A 213 3.99 4.72 -9.91
N LEU A 214 3.72 4.80 -11.21
CA LEU A 214 3.28 3.67 -12.05
C LEU A 214 4.45 3.09 -12.87
N VAL A 215 4.66 1.79 -12.78
CA VAL A 215 5.66 1.06 -13.57
C VAL A 215 4.94 0.17 -14.58
N ASP A 216 4.91 0.60 -15.84
CA ASP A 216 4.22 -0.08 -16.95
C ASP A 216 5.10 -0.02 -18.19
N ASP A 217 5.30 -1.14 -18.87
CA ASP A 217 6.17 -1.23 -20.06
C ASP A 217 5.53 -0.66 -21.34
N SER A 218 4.25 -0.27 -21.29
CA SER A 218 3.53 0.29 -22.43
C SER A 218 3.11 1.74 -22.21
N ALA A 219 3.64 2.64 -23.05
CA ALA A 219 3.22 4.03 -23.11
C ALA A 219 1.72 4.19 -23.45
N GLU A 220 1.14 3.23 -24.16
CA GLU A 220 -0.29 3.23 -24.52
C GLU A 220 -1.18 2.90 -23.32
N ASN A 221 -0.70 2.06 -22.39
CA ASN A 221 -1.46 1.72 -21.18
C ASN A 221 -1.58 2.89 -20.20
N ILE A 222 -0.78 3.94 -20.37
CA ILE A 222 -0.62 5.01 -19.37
C ILE A 222 -0.98 6.40 -19.89
N ILE A 223 -1.64 6.48 -21.05
CA ILE A 223 -1.99 7.72 -21.75
C ILE A 223 -2.79 8.74 -20.92
N TYR A 224 -3.49 8.30 -19.88
CA TYR A 224 -4.31 9.18 -19.03
C TYR A 224 -3.50 9.86 -17.92
N ASN A 225 -2.27 9.42 -17.68
CA ASN A 225 -1.51 9.83 -16.50
C ASN A 225 -0.68 11.08 -16.76
N GLN A 226 -0.48 11.87 -15.72
CA GLN A 226 0.39 13.04 -15.79
C GLN A 226 1.81 12.64 -16.17
N LYS A 227 2.45 13.52 -16.94
CA LYS A 227 3.88 13.40 -17.21
C LYS A 227 4.59 13.35 -15.86
N TYR A 228 5.46 12.36 -15.67
CA TYR A 228 6.29 12.17 -14.47
C TYR A 228 5.68 11.37 -13.30
N ASN A 229 4.50 10.76 -13.46
CA ASN A 229 3.97 9.77 -12.49
C ASN A 229 4.16 8.32 -12.93
N TYR A 230 4.95 8.10 -13.96
CA TYR A 230 5.21 6.77 -14.47
C TYR A 230 6.63 6.63 -15.00
N ILE A 231 7.07 5.38 -15.10
CA ILE A 231 8.23 4.98 -15.88
C ILE A 231 7.85 3.85 -16.85
N CYS A 232 8.52 3.83 -18.00
CA CYS A 232 8.28 2.87 -19.07
C CYS A 232 9.54 2.02 -19.32
N PRO A 233 9.77 0.98 -18.50
CA PRO A 233 10.93 0.10 -18.69
C PRO A 233 10.80 -0.75 -19.95
N HIS A 234 11.92 -1.35 -20.39
CA HIS A 234 11.89 -2.34 -21.46
C HIS A 234 11.04 -3.55 -21.06
N SER A 235 10.17 -3.98 -21.97
CA SER A 235 9.30 -5.14 -21.79
C SER A 235 10.11 -6.41 -21.60
N PHE A 236 9.77 -7.20 -20.58
CA PHE A 236 10.28 -8.54 -20.35
C PHE A 236 9.46 -9.56 -21.15
N ASP A 237 10.14 -10.29 -22.04
CA ASP A 237 9.54 -11.32 -22.88
C ASP A 237 10.35 -12.63 -22.92
N ALA A 238 9.98 -13.51 -23.84
CA ALA A 238 10.62 -14.82 -23.99
C ALA A 238 12.09 -14.72 -24.40
N ASP A 239 12.48 -13.67 -25.12
CA ASP A 239 13.84 -13.47 -25.63
C ASP A 239 14.72 -12.74 -24.60
N SER A 240 14.08 -12.01 -23.68
CA SER A 240 14.71 -11.25 -22.58
C SER A 240 15.28 -12.11 -21.45
N HIS A 241 15.13 -13.44 -21.51
CA HIS A 241 15.46 -14.32 -20.38
C HIS A 241 16.96 -14.41 -20.04
N SER A 242 17.84 -14.30 -21.02
CA SER A 242 19.27 -14.46 -20.78
C SER A 242 19.92 -13.13 -20.38
N GLY A 243 20.22 -12.98 -19.10
CA GLY A 243 20.97 -11.83 -18.58
C GLY A 243 20.12 -10.64 -18.12
N ASP A 244 18.79 -10.77 -18.10
CA ASP A 244 17.93 -9.80 -17.43
C ASP A 244 18.20 -9.79 -15.93
N ASN A 245 18.70 -8.66 -15.44
CA ASN A 245 18.99 -8.37 -14.04
C ASN A 245 18.24 -7.11 -13.56
N THR A 246 17.29 -6.62 -14.34
CA THR A 246 16.58 -5.34 -14.14
C THR A 246 15.95 -5.19 -12.75
N LEU A 247 15.44 -6.27 -12.16
CA LEU A 247 14.83 -6.27 -10.82
C LEU A 247 15.84 -6.56 -9.69
N GLU A 248 17.02 -7.11 -10.02
CA GLU A 248 18.04 -7.45 -9.03
C GLU A 248 18.73 -6.20 -8.49
N LYS A 249 19.49 -6.35 -7.40
CA LYS A 249 20.34 -5.27 -6.89
C LYS A 249 21.34 -4.84 -7.97
N GLY A 250 21.36 -3.55 -8.28
CA GLY A 250 22.15 -3.00 -9.40
C GLY A 250 21.42 -3.03 -10.76
N GLY A 251 20.21 -3.60 -10.82
CA GLY A 251 19.32 -3.53 -11.96
C GLY A 251 18.67 -2.16 -12.09
N ASN A 252 18.38 -1.73 -13.32
CA ASN A 252 17.90 -0.38 -13.60
C ASN A 252 16.58 -0.01 -12.90
N ILE A 253 15.56 -0.89 -12.88
CA ILE A 253 14.31 -0.63 -12.14
C ILE A 253 14.59 -0.57 -10.64
N ARG A 254 15.39 -1.50 -10.12
CA ARG A 254 15.73 -1.57 -8.69
C ARG A 254 16.45 -0.31 -8.21
N GLU A 255 17.52 0.09 -8.87
CA GLU A 255 18.28 1.30 -8.52
C GLU A 255 17.42 2.57 -8.63
N TYR A 256 16.52 2.62 -9.62
CA TYR A 256 15.62 3.75 -9.79
C TYR A 256 14.69 3.92 -8.59
N LEU A 257 14.10 2.81 -8.10
CA LEU A 257 13.26 2.83 -6.89
C LEU A 257 14.07 3.13 -5.62
N GLU A 258 15.29 2.62 -5.49
CA GLU A 258 16.17 2.97 -4.36
C GLU A 258 16.50 4.48 -4.31
N ASN A 259 16.61 5.12 -5.47
CA ASN A 259 16.81 6.56 -5.55
C ASN A 259 15.51 7.35 -5.33
N LEU A 260 14.36 6.83 -5.76
CA LEU A 260 13.05 7.43 -5.49
C LEU A 260 12.75 7.54 -3.99
N LEU A 261 13.23 6.58 -3.17
CA LEU A 261 13.06 6.64 -1.71
C LEU A 261 13.63 7.91 -1.10
N LYS A 262 14.74 8.39 -1.65
CA LYS A 262 15.46 9.59 -1.18
C LYS A 262 14.83 10.89 -1.68
N ALA A 263 13.93 10.83 -2.66
CA ALA A 263 13.32 11.99 -3.26
C ALA A 263 12.14 12.52 -2.42
N PRO A 264 11.90 13.84 -2.42
CA PRO A 264 10.78 14.43 -1.68
C PRO A 264 9.41 14.05 -2.29
N ASN A 265 9.29 14.07 -3.62
CA ASN A 265 8.06 13.71 -4.33
C ASN A 265 8.39 12.95 -5.63
N VAL A 266 7.42 12.20 -6.15
CA VAL A 266 7.56 11.38 -7.36
C VAL A 266 7.74 12.24 -8.62
N PRO A 267 6.89 13.25 -8.92
CA PRO A 267 6.97 13.95 -10.19
C PRO A 267 8.29 14.68 -10.43
N ASP A 268 8.84 15.35 -9.41
CA ASP A 268 10.13 16.05 -9.53
C ASP A 268 11.28 15.06 -9.68
N PHE A 269 11.22 13.92 -9.00
CA PHE A 269 12.22 12.86 -9.16
C PHE A 269 12.23 12.33 -10.59
N VAL A 270 11.07 11.94 -11.12
CA VAL A 270 10.96 11.35 -12.46
C VAL A 270 11.31 12.38 -13.54
N ARG A 271 10.95 13.65 -13.34
CA ARG A 271 11.33 14.75 -14.25
C ARG A 271 12.84 14.93 -14.33
N ASN A 272 13.53 14.90 -13.20
CA ASN A 272 14.97 15.13 -13.11
C ASN A 272 15.79 13.87 -13.41
N ASN A 273 15.17 12.70 -13.33
CA ASN A 273 15.79 11.40 -13.61
C ASN A 273 14.90 10.63 -14.59
N PRO A 274 14.85 11.01 -15.88
CA PRO A 274 14.07 10.26 -16.86
C PRO A 274 14.51 8.80 -16.91
N PHE A 275 13.55 7.87 -16.87
CA PHE A 275 13.85 6.45 -16.98
C PHE A 275 14.22 6.12 -18.43
N LEU A 276 15.40 5.57 -18.63
CA LEU A 276 15.87 5.12 -19.94
C LEU A 276 15.56 3.63 -20.07
N SER A 277 14.74 3.29 -21.04
CA SER A 277 14.53 1.90 -21.47
C SER A 277 15.77 1.49 -22.27
N ASP A 278 16.66 0.71 -21.66
CA ASP A 278 17.81 0.11 -22.37
C ASP A 278 17.36 -0.92 -23.43
#